data_AF-A0A0Q9P8X5-F1
#
_entry.id   AF-A0A0Q9P8X5-F1
#
_cell.length_a   1.000
_cell.length_b   1.000
_cell.length_c   1.000
_cell.angle_alpha   90.00
_cell.angle_beta   90.00
_cell.angle_gamma   90.00
#
_symmetry.space_group_name_H-M   'P 1'
#
loop_
_entity.id
_entity.type
_entity.pdbx_description
1 polymer ?
#
loop_
_entity_poly.entity_id
_entity_poly.type
_entity_poly.pdbx_seq_one_letter_code
_entity_poly.pdbx_strand_id
1 'polypeptide(L)'
;MSKEDVGLETLLLLNGEIYDQGNGFWIKIEAWRIEANEHVPHGIRYVLTLHDRYGTRLLGFDNAHAVRPPKRKRYAGRRLTYDHRHRHVSDKGVPYEFTSPQQLLEDFFNEVDRVLEETKS
;
A
#
# COMPACT_ATOMS: atom_id res chain seq x y z
N MET A 1 -1.29 -9.29 -23.95
CA MET A 1 -1.42 -8.91 -22.54
C MET A 1 -0.44 -7.78 -22.32
N SER A 2 -0.93 -6.59 -21.98
CA SER A 2 -0.04 -5.49 -21.62
C SER A 2 0.67 -5.85 -20.31
N LYS A 3 1.80 -5.20 -20.01
CA LYS A 3 2.45 -5.42 -18.71
C LYS A 3 1.47 -5.13 -17.58
N GLU A 4 0.69 -4.05 -17.70
CA GLU A 4 -0.35 -3.60 -16.76
C GLU A 4 -1.35 -4.70 -16.39
N ASP A 5 -1.81 -5.48 -17.39
CA ASP A 5 -2.73 -6.61 -17.16
C ASP A 5 -2.14 -7.66 -16.21
N VAL A 6 -0.84 -7.98 -16.35
CA VAL A 6 -0.23 -9.11 -15.61
C VAL A 6 -0.13 -8.85 -14.11
N GLY A 7 0.31 -7.66 -13.71
CA GLY A 7 0.50 -7.31 -12.29
C GLY A 7 -0.79 -6.95 -11.59
N LEU A 8 -1.80 -6.47 -12.33
CA LEU A 8 -3.16 -6.40 -11.80
C LEU A 8 -3.67 -7.81 -11.43
N GLU A 9 -3.58 -8.76 -12.37
CA GLU A 9 -4.00 -10.13 -12.12
C GLU A 9 -3.18 -10.78 -11.00
N THR A 10 -1.87 -10.54 -10.94
CA THR A 10 -1.03 -10.98 -9.81
C THR A 10 -1.52 -10.40 -8.49
N LEU A 11 -1.75 -9.09 -8.41
CA LEU A 11 -2.19 -8.44 -7.18
C LEU A 11 -3.55 -8.99 -6.70
N LEU A 12 -4.48 -9.26 -7.63
CA LEU A 12 -5.76 -9.89 -7.31
C LEU A 12 -5.62 -11.35 -6.90
N LEU A 13 -4.70 -12.10 -7.51
CA LEU A 13 -4.41 -13.48 -7.14
C LEU A 13 -3.85 -13.58 -5.71
N LEU A 14 -3.07 -12.59 -5.29
CA LEU A 14 -2.49 -12.49 -3.96
C LEU A 14 -3.49 -12.02 -2.88
N ASN A 15 -4.74 -11.75 -3.24
CA ASN A 15 -5.73 -11.24 -2.29
C ASN A 15 -6.04 -12.27 -1.20
N GLY A 16 -5.81 -11.88 0.06
CA GLY A 16 -6.01 -12.72 1.24
C GLY A 16 -4.77 -13.52 1.64
N GLU A 17 -3.69 -13.45 0.86
CA GLU A 17 -2.44 -14.15 1.16
C GLU A 17 -1.71 -13.52 2.35
N ILE A 18 -1.11 -14.40 3.16
CA ILE A 18 -0.26 -14.03 4.30
C ILE A 18 1.10 -14.72 4.11
N TYR A 19 2.16 -13.93 4.06
CA TYR A 19 3.53 -14.42 3.88
C TYR A 19 4.32 -14.25 5.17
N ASP A 20 4.78 -15.36 5.74
CA ASP A 20 5.77 -15.33 6.82
C ASP A 20 7.11 -14.81 6.27
N GLN A 21 7.72 -13.88 6.99
CA GLN A 21 9.04 -13.29 6.67
C GLN A 21 10.12 -13.77 7.65
N GLY A 22 9.76 -14.69 8.56
CA GLY A 22 10.63 -15.17 9.62
C GLY A 22 10.73 -14.18 10.78
N ASN A 23 11.30 -14.63 11.90
CA ASN A 23 11.44 -13.85 13.15
C ASN A 23 10.11 -13.26 13.67
N GLY A 24 8.98 -13.84 13.25
CA GLY A 24 7.63 -13.40 13.61
C GLY A 24 7.12 -12.19 12.81
N PHE A 25 7.83 -11.75 11.77
CA PHE A 25 7.31 -10.76 10.84
C PHE A 25 6.45 -11.44 9.77
N TRP A 26 5.37 -10.77 9.35
CA TRP A 26 4.50 -11.29 8.31
C TRP A 26 3.88 -10.18 7.48
N ILE A 27 3.66 -10.50 6.21
CA ILE A 27 2.99 -9.64 5.24
C ILE A 27 1.55 -10.09 5.09
N LYS A 28 0.63 -9.14 4.89
CA LYS A 28 -0.72 -9.40 4.41
C LYS A 28 -1.04 -8.55 3.20
N ILE A 29 -1.58 -9.19 2.18
CA ILE A 29 -2.01 -8.57 0.92
C ILE A 29 -3.52 -8.72 0.80
N GLU A 30 -4.21 -7.59 0.64
CA GLU A 30 -5.62 -7.57 0.28
C GLU A 30 -5.82 -6.64 -0.92
N ALA A 31 -6.53 -7.10 -1.94
CA ALA A 31 -6.75 -6.36 -3.17
C ALA A 31 -8.08 -6.73 -3.82
N TRP A 32 -8.78 -5.71 -4.32
CA TRP A 32 -10.06 -5.84 -4.98
C TRP A 32 -10.11 -5.01 -6.26
N ARG A 33 -10.73 -5.59 -7.30
CA ARG A 33 -11.06 -4.86 -8.52
C ARG A 33 -12.26 -3.97 -8.25
N ILE A 34 -12.15 -2.71 -8.63
CA ILE A 34 -13.22 -1.71 -8.56
C ILE A 34 -13.36 -1.00 -9.90
N GLU A 35 -14.47 -0.29 -10.08
CA GLU A 35 -14.62 0.59 -11.24
C GLU A 35 -13.62 1.74 -11.16
N ALA A 36 -12.83 1.90 -12.22
CA ALA A 36 -11.86 2.97 -12.32
C ALA A 36 -12.55 4.33 -12.27
N ASN A 37 -12.00 5.25 -11.50
CA ASN A 37 -12.52 6.61 -11.35
C ASN A 37 -11.37 7.59 -11.14
N GLU A 38 -11.68 8.89 -11.04
CA GLU A 38 -10.66 9.95 -10.90
C GLU A 38 -9.76 9.79 -9.66
N HIS A 39 -10.22 9.04 -8.66
CA HIS A 39 -9.50 8.78 -7.41
C HIS A 39 -8.74 7.45 -7.42
N VAL A 40 -9.22 6.47 -8.18
CA VAL A 40 -8.60 5.16 -8.36
C VAL A 40 -8.51 4.87 -9.86
N PRO A 41 -7.56 5.51 -10.57
CA PRO A 41 -7.47 5.41 -12.02
C PRO A 41 -7.14 4.00 -12.50
N HIS A 42 -6.44 3.23 -11.65
CA HIS A 42 -6.05 1.85 -11.91
C HIS A 42 -7.17 0.84 -11.65
N GLY A 43 -8.33 1.27 -11.11
CA GLY A 43 -9.46 0.39 -10.83
C GLY A 43 -9.19 -0.67 -9.75
N ILE A 44 -8.31 -0.38 -8.79
CA ILE A 44 -7.90 -1.32 -7.75
C ILE A 44 -7.94 -0.67 -6.39
N ARG A 45 -8.63 -1.32 -5.45
CA ARG A 45 -8.50 -1.03 -4.02
C ARG A 45 -7.53 -2.02 -3.40
N TYR A 46 -6.58 -1.57 -2.59
CA TYR A 46 -5.61 -2.46 -1.95
C TYR A 46 -5.26 -2.03 -0.52
N VAL A 47 -4.79 -3.01 0.25
CA VAL A 47 -4.19 -2.89 1.58
C VAL A 47 -3.05 -3.89 1.66
N LEU A 48 -1.81 -3.41 1.59
CA LEU A 48 -0.58 -4.19 1.74
C LEU A 48 0.08 -3.80 3.06
N THR A 49 0.36 -4.76 3.93
CA THR A 49 0.87 -4.44 5.28
C THR A 49 1.95 -5.41 5.73
N LEU A 50 2.93 -4.89 6.46
CA LEU A 50 3.93 -5.66 7.21
C LEU A 50 3.64 -5.51 8.70
N HIS A 51 3.69 -6.62 9.42
CA HIS A 51 3.49 -6.67 10.86
C HIS A 51 4.65 -7.36 11.57
N ASP A 52 4.86 -7.02 12.83
CA ASP A 52 5.77 -7.74 13.72
C ASP A 52 5.09 -8.92 14.46
N ARG A 53 5.87 -9.61 15.29
CA ARG A 53 5.43 -10.73 16.12
C ARG A 53 4.34 -10.40 17.15
N TYR A 54 4.11 -9.12 17.41
CA TYR A 54 3.09 -8.62 18.34
C TYR A 54 1.85 -8.12 17.59
N GLY A 55 1.81 -8.22 16.25
CA GLY A 55 0.74 -7.71 15.42
C GLY A 55 0.79 -6.20 15.22
N THR A 56 1.92 -5.56 15.50
CA THR A 56 2.13 -4.14 15.26
C THR A 56 2.39 -3.90 13.78
N ARG A 57 1.60 -3.05 13.13
CA ARG A 57 1.84 -2.64 11.73
C ARG A 57 3.10 -1.80 11.63
N LEU A 58 4.13 -2.32 10.96
CA LEU A 58 5.39 -1.62 10.71
C LEU A 58 5.33 -0.81 9.41
N LEU A 59 4.72 -1.38 8.37
CA LEU A 59 4.59 -0.77 7.05
C LEU A 59 3.16 -0.98 6.54
N GLY A 60 2.63 0.00 5.82
CA GLY A 60 1.33 -0.12 5.16
C GLY A 60 1.27 0.69 3.88
N PHE A 61 0.82 0.08 2.80
CA PHE A 61 0.42 0.72 1.55
C PHE A 61 -1.08 0.49 1.40
N ASP A 62 -1.88 1.54 1.46
CA ASP A 62 -3.31 1.40 1.27
C ASP A 62 -3.90 2.61 0.56
N ASN A 63 -4.97 2.35 -0.20
CA ASN A 63 -5.78 3.38 -0.84
C ASN A 63 -7.27 3.29 -0.46
N ALA A 64 -7.53 2.45 0.55
CA ALA A 64 -8.85 2.13 1.08
C ALA A 64 -9.47 3.28 1.89
N HIS A 65 -8.69 4.31 2.23
CA HIS A 65 -9.14 5.49 2.95
C HIS A 65 -8.71 6.78 2.25
N ALA A 66 -9.69 7.64 1.90
CA ALA A 66 -9.40 9.02 1.55
C ALA A 66 -8.84 9.76 2.78
N VAL A 67 -7.63 10.30 2.72
CA VAL A 67 -7.18 11.26 3.75
C VAL A 67 -8.10 12.47 3.71
N ARG A 68 -8.93 12.61 4.75
CA ARG A 68 -9.68 13.86 4.97
C ARG A 68 -8.65 14.97 5.14
N PRO A 69 -8.65 16.02 4.30
CA PRO A 69 -7.69 17.11 4.44
C PRO A 69 -7.86 17.73 5.82
N PRO A 70 -6.77 18.13 6.51
CA PRO A 70 -6.87 18.76 7.81
C PRO A 70 -7.80 19.98 7.70
N LYS A 71 -8.78 20.08 8.62
CA LYS A 71 -9.74 21.19 8.72
C LYS A 71 -9.00 22.50 9.05
N ARG A 72 -8.21 23.07 8.14
CA ARG A 72 -7.67 24.43 8.26
C ARG A 72 -7.28 25.01 6.89
N LYS A 73 -8.20 25.85 6.42
CA LYS A 73 -8.04 27.06 5.60
C LYS A 73 -7.45 26.93 4.18
N ARG A 74 -8.32 27.36 3.24
CA ARG A 74 -8.06 28.05 1.97
C ARG A 74 -7.67 27.19 0.77
N TYR A 75 -8.62 27.14 -0.18
CA TYR A 75 -8.48 27.03 -1.63
C TYR A 75 -7.07 26.71 -2.17
N ALA A 76 -6.89 25.47 -2.61
CA ALA A 76 -6.14 25.11 -3.82
C ALA A 76 -6.59 23.69 -4.19
N GLY A 77 -6.94 23.44 -5.45
CA GLY A 77 -7.38 22.14 -5.95
C GLY A 77 -6.30 21.09 -5.77
N ARG A 78 -6.26 20.46 -4.61
CA ARG A 78 -5.28 19.42 -4.27
C ARG A 78 -5.98 18.09 -4.50
N ARG A 79 -5.56 17.36 -5.55
CA ARG A 79 -5.94 15.96 -5.74
C ARG A 79 -5.78 15.27 -4.40
N LEU A 80 -6.88 14.79 -3.84
CA LEU A 80 -6.83 13.88 -2.71
C LEU A 80 -6.06 12.67 -3.23
N THR A 81 -4.82 12.51 -2.82
CA THR A 81 -4.07 11.27 -3.05
C THR A 81 -4.70 10.25 -2.14
N TYR A 82 -5.25 9.17 -2.69
CA TYR A 82 -5.86 8.08 -1.92
C TYR A 82 -4.80 7.07 -1.50
N ASP A 83 -3.80 6.89 -2.35
CA ASP A 83 -2.66 6.01 -2.13
C ASP A 83 -1.72 6.63 -1.08
N HIS A 84 -1.47 5.89 0.01
CA HIS A 84 -0.60 6.32 1.11
C HIS A 84 0.35 5.22 1.55
N ARG A 85 1.56 5.64 1.96
CA ARG A 85 2.54 4.79 2.64
C ARG A 85 2.72 5.23 4.09
N HIS A 86 2.64 4.29 5.02
CA HIS A 86 2.93 4.51 6.44
C HIS A 86 4.25 3.83 6.80
N ARG A 87 5.22 4.59 7.29
CA ARG A 87 6.49 4.03 7.76
C ARG A 87 6.48 3.64 9.25
N HIS A 88 5.50 4.14 10.02
CA HIS A 88 5.32 3.82 11.44
C HIS A 88 3.84 3.90 11.85
N VAL A 89 3.48 3.28 12.98
CA VAL A 89 2.14 3.30 13.59
C VAL A 89 1.61 4.72 13.84
N SER A 90 2.51 5.67 14.12
CA SER A 90 2.19 7.09 14.38
C SER A 90 2.34 7.99 13.15
N ASP A 91 2.74 7.45 12.00
CA ASP A 91 2.91 8.22 10.77
C ASP A 91 1.54 8.55 10.17
N LYS A 92 1.36 9.82 9.78
CA LYS A 92 0.09 10.33 9.22
C LYS A 92 -0.22 9.78 7.83
N GLY A 93 0.69 8.99 7.25
CA GLY A 93 0.62 8.51 5.88
C GLY A 93 1.15 9.57 4.94
N VAL A 94 2.15 9.20 4.14
CA VAL A 94 2.67 10.07 3.07
C VAL A 94 1.97 9.67 1.78
N PRO A 95 1.48 10.63 0.96
CA PRO A 95 1.00 10.33 -0.38
C PRO A 95 2.00 9.46 -1.16
N TYR A 96 1.51 8.39 -1.75
CA TYR A 96 2.26 7.51 -2.64
C TYR A 96 1.59 7.58 -4.00
N GLU A 97 2.34 7.70 -5.09
CA GLU A 97 1.79 7.65 -6.45
C GLU A 97 2.53 6.54 -7.19
N PHE A 98 1.79 5.58 -7.73
CA PHE A 98 2.34 4.51 -8.56
C PHE A 98 1.73 4.55 -9.96
N THR A 99 2.53 4.12 -10.93
CA THR A 99 2.15 4.14 -12.35
C THR A 99 1.53 2.82 -12.80
N SER A 100 1.79 1.72 -12.08
CA SER A 100 1.28 0.39 -12.41
C SER A 100 1.19 -0.53 -11.19
N PRO A 101 0.27 -1.50 -11.13
CA PRO A 101 0.16 -2.45 -10.01
C PRO A 101 1.44 -3.26 -9.73
N GLN A 102 2.28 -3.45 -10.74
CA GLN A 102 3.58 -4.09 -10.70
C GLN A 102 4.54 -3.24 -9.87
N GLN A 103 4.60 -1.94 -10.17
CA GLN A 103 5.39 -0.98 -9.40
C GLN A 103 4.94 -0.95 -7.93
N LEU A 104 3.63 -0.99 -7.67
CA LEU A 104 3.10 -1.05 -6.30
C LEU A 104 3.63 -2.27 -5.53
N LEU A 105 3.61 -3.46 -6.15
CA LEU A 105 4.13 -4.67 -5.53
C LEU A 105 5.65 -4.59 -5.32
N GLU A 106 6.40 -4.19 -6.34
CA GLU A 106 7.86 -4.03 -6.27
C GLU A 106 8.28 -3.06 -5.17
N ASP A 107 7.68 -1.87 -5.13
CA ASP A 107 7.96 -0.85 -4.12
C ASP A 107 7.60 -1.33 -2.70
N PHE A 108 6.49 -2.07 -2.57
CA PHE A 108 6.09 -2.64 -1.28
C PHE A 108 7.12 -3.65 -0.77
N PHE A 109 7.49 -4.64 -1.59
CA PHE A 109 8.47 -5.67 -1.17
C PHE A 109 9.85 -5.07 -0.92
N ASN A 110 10.31 -4.13 -1.74
CA ASN A 110 11.58 -3.43 -1.49
C ASN A 110 11.59 -2.69 -0.15
N GLU A 111 10.48 -2.03 0.22
CA GLU A 111 10.41 -1.34 1.51
C GLU A 111 10.23 -2.31 2.69
N VAL A 112 9.60 -3.48 2.49
CA VAL A 112 9.58 -4.56 3.48
C VAL A 112 11.00 -5.05 3.75
N ASP A 113 11.77 -5.37 2.70
CA ASP A 113 13.15 -5.85 2.83
C ASP A 113 13.99 -4.86 3.63
N ARG A 114 13.89 -3.57 3.28
CA ARG A 114 14.56 -2.49 4.01
C ARG A 114 14.18 -2.44 5.50
N VAL A 115 12.89 -2.50 5.83
CA VAL A 115 12.43 -2.47 7.24
C VAL A 115 12.94 -3.71 8.00
N LEU A 116 12.95 -4.87 7.36
CA LEU A 116 13.48 -6.10 7.95
C LEU A 116 15.00 -6.04 8.16
N GLU A 117 15.75 -5.43 7.24
CA GLU A 117 17.20 -5.17 7.41
C GLU A 117 17.48 -4.20 8.55
N GLU A 118 16.73 -3.10 8.64
CA GLU A 118 16.86 -2.11 9.72
C GLU A 118 16.55 -2.73 11.10
N THR A 119 15.66 -3.72 11.16
CA THR A 119 15.29 -4.39 12.44
C THR A 119 16.30 -5.46 12.87
N LYS A 120 17.18 -5.93 11.96
CA LYS A 120 18.24 -6.90 12.26
C LYS A 120 19.53 -6.25 12.77
N SER A 121 19.65 -4.92 12.64
CA SER A 121 20.81 -4.13 13.07
C SER A 121 20.71 -3.69 14.53
#